data_AF-D7DR04-F1
#
_entry.id   AF-D7DR04-F1
#
_cell.length_a   1.000
_cell.length_b   1.000
_cell.length_c   1.000
_cell.angle_alpha   90.00
_cell.angle_beta   90.00
_cell.angle_gamma   90.00
#
_symmetry.space_group_name_H-M   'P 1'
#
loop_
_entity.id
_entity.type
_entity.pdbx_description
1 polymer ?
#
loop_
_entity_poly.entity_id
_entity_poly.type
_entity_poly.pdbx_seq_one_letter_code
_entity_poly.pdbx_strand_id
1 'polypeptide(L)'
;MLKNTYNYVIGRYTKFLSLSFSKKFLITYFLCIIGYLSITLLSISINSLYSLKHADFIATKKFEIVSSAVVSQTGSEVSYLSLALTYIVNNFLACFTISSAIVAVALLYKHDLKKENEVVISYINVLFIFYLITILNPFTGLSGAKLRYLDLLAVIPHGIFEFAAVALSICLGIHYALKILPVSITLNLDSNSDSDSNSEKNIIDYNTVKSIPKLKLRDYLNYLGLLILILLLVSIAGILEPIDWALRNYSIANNLNMVDLFIESYKNIIYYIIPNILNDLLSKF
;
A
#
# COMPACT_ATOMS: atom_id res chain seq x y z
N MET A 1 32.09 3.76 4.15
CA MET A 1 31.13 2.76 3.62
C MET A 1 29.68 3.23 3.75
N LEU A 2 29.16 3.47 4.96
CA LEU A 2 27.76 3.91 5.21
C LEU A 2 27.31 5.15 4.42
N LYS A 3 28.15 6.20 4.34
CA LYS A 3 27.84 7.42 3.57
C LYS A 3 27.64 7.16 2.07
N ASN A 4 28.43 6.24 1.51
CA ASN A 4 28.31 5.87 0.09
C ASN A 4 27.04 5.07 -0.17
N THR A 5 26.68 4.14 0.74
CA THR A 5 25.43 3.38 0.65
C THR A 5 24.20 4.28 0.76
N TYR A 6 24.21 5.22 1.72
CA TYR A 6 23.13 6.20 1.88
C TYR A 6 22.93 7.05 0.61
N ASN A 7 24.01 7.64 0.08
CA ASN A 7 23.93 8.45 -1.14
C ASN A 7 23.43 7.63 -2.33
N TYR A 8 23.83 6.36 -2.43
CA TYR A 8 23.35 5.44 -3.46
C TYR A 8 21.83 5.20 -3.33
N VAL A 9 21.35 4.86 -2.13
CA VAL A 9 19.93 4.56 -1.89
C VAL A 9 19.05 5.78 -2.13
N ILE A 10 19.42 6.94 -1.57
CA ILE A 10 18.68 8.19 -1.79
C ILE A 10 18.74 8.60 -3.27
N GLY A 11 19.89 8.44 -3.94
CA GLY A 11 20.01 8.68 -5.39
C GLY A 11 19.11 7.78 -6.24
N ARG A 12 18.84 6.54 -5.82
CA ARG A 12 17.87 5.65 -6.47
C ARG A 12 16.43 6.10 -6.19
N TYR A 13 16.15 6.51 -4.96
CA TYR A 13 14.82 7.01 -4.60
C TYR A 13 14.46 8.29 -5.35
N THR A 14 15.40 9.23 -5.49
CA THR A 14 15.17 10.47 -6.25
C THR A 14 14.94 10.17 -7.73
N LYS A 15 15.69 9.24 -8.33
CA LYS A 15 15.39 8.71 -9.68
C LYS A 15 14.01 8.07 -9.75
N PHE A 16 13.57 7.36 -8.71
CA PHE A 16 12.19 6.84 -8.64
C PHE A 16 11.15 7.98 -8.60
N LEU A 17 11.41 9.07 -7.86
CA LEU A 17 10.53 10.24 -7.81
C LEU A 17 10.37 10.96 -9.16
N SER A 18 11.33 10.84 -10.08
CA SER A 18 11.22 11.42 -11.43
C SER A 18 10.48 10.54 -12.44
N LEU A 19 10.15 9.29 -12.11
CA LEU A 19 9.42 8.38 -13.01
C LEU A 19 7.97 8.85 -13.29
N SER A 20 7.39 8.37 -14.40
CA SER A 20 5.97 8.56 -14.67
C SER A 20 5.08 7.87 -13.61
N PHE A 21 3.85 8.34 -13.44
CA PHE A 21 2.92 7.81 -12.45
C PHE A 21 2.73 6.29 -12.57
N SER A 22 2.52 5.78 -13.80
CA SER A 22 2.33 4.35 -14.04
C SER A 22 3.56 3.50 -13.66
N LYS A 23 4.77 4.02 -13.90
CA LYS A 23 6.01 3.32 -13.51
C LYS A 23 6.19 3.30 -12.00
N LYS A 24 5.89 4.42 -11.31
CA LYS A 24 5.88 4.47 -9.85
C LYS A 24 4.89 3.45 -9.29
N PHE A 25 3.66 3.48 -9.78
CA PHE A 25 2.60 2.55 -9.37
C PHE A 25 3.04 1.09 -9.50
N LEU A 26 3.57 0.69 -10.66
CA LEU A 26 4.00 -0.69 -10.87
C LEU A 26 5.11 -1.10 -9.91
N ILE A 27 6.13 -0.26 -9.72
CA ILE A 27 7.23 -0.54 -8.77
C ILE A 27 6.68 -0.64 -7.35
N THR A 28 5.87 0.32 -6.92
CA THR A 28 5.30 0.35 -5.56
C THR A 28 4.37 -0.85 -5.32
N TYR A 29 3.56 -1.24 -6.31
CA TYR A 29 2.69 -2.41 -6.22
C TYR A 29 3.48 -3.70 -5.94
N PHE A 30 4.51 -3.98 -6.74
CA PHE A 30 5.35 -5.15 -6.51
C PHE A 30 6.14 -5.06 -5.20
N LEU A 31 6.58 -3.87 -4.79
CA LEU A 31 7.23 -3.69 -3.49
C LEU A 31 6.28 -3.93 -2.32
N CYS A 32 5.00 -3.54 -2.41
CA CYS A 32 3.99 -3.87 -1.40
C CYS A 32 3.80 -5.38 -1.27
N ILE A 33 3.72 -6.11 -2.40
CA ILE A 33 3.62 -7.58 -2.39
C ILE A 33 4.87 -8.22 -1.79
N ILE A 34 6.06 -7.80 -2.25
CA ILE A 34 7.34 -8.32 -1.74
C ILE A 34 7.46 -8.03 -0.25
N GLY A 35 7.12 -6.81 0.18
CA GLY A 35 7.08 -6.42 1.59
C GLY A 35 6.21 -7.38 2.38
N TYR A 36 4.93 -7.49 2.00
CA TYR A 36 3.97 -8.38 2.61
C TYR A 36 4.47 -9.84 2.70
N LEU A 37 4.96 -10.41 1.60
CA LEU A 37 5.47 -11.79 1.57
C LEU A 37 6.69 -11.96 2.47
N SER A 38 7.66 -11.04 2.41
CA SER A 38 8.89 -11.09 3.22
C SER A 38 8.56 -11.13 4.71
N ILE A 39 7.61 -10.29 5.12
CA ILE A 39 7.17 -10.20 6.51
C ILE A 39 6.43 -11.45 6.93
N THR A 40 5.50 -11.93 6.10
CA THR A 40 4.70 -13.09 6.45
C THR A 40 5.57 -14.34 6.57
N LEU A 41 6.53 -14.50 5.65
CA LEU A 41 7.55 -15.55 5.73
C LEU A 41 8.39 -15.42 7.00
N LEU A 42 8.87 -14.22 7.31
CA LEU A 42 9.62 -13.96 8.54
C LEU A 42 8.79 -14.27 9.80
N SER A 43 7.51 -13.90 9.80
CA SER A 43 6.59 -14.16 10.91
C SER A 43 6.35 -15.66 11.09
N ILE A 44 6.13 -16.41 10.01
CA ILE A 44 6.01 -17.88 10.04
C ILE A 44 7.29 -18.50 10.60
N SER A 45 8.47 -18.04 10.15
CA SER A 45 9.76 -18.52 10.65
C SER A 45 9.96 -18.25 12.14
N ILE A 46 9.65 -17.03 12.60
CA ILE A 46 9.80 -16.63 14.01
C ILE A 46 8.76 -17.33 14.91
N ASN A 47 7.52 -17.50 14.46
CA ASN A 47 6.48 -18.17 15.24
C ASN A 47 6.79 -19.66 15.47
N SER A 48 7.58 -20.28 14.58
CA SER A 48 8.12 -21.63 14.83
C SER A 48 9.16 -21.68 15.97
N LEU A 49 9.79 -20.54 16.28
CA LEU A 49 10.83 -20.40 17.30
C LEU A 49 10.29 -19.84 18.63
N TYR A 50 9.25 -19.01 18.59
CA TYR A 50 8.64 -18.38 19.78
C TYR A 50 7.12 -18.34 19.64
N SER A 51 6.37 -18.89 20.61
CA SER A 51 4.92 -18.76 20.61
C SER A 51 4.54 -17.30 20.90
N LEU A 52 4.27 -16.52 19.85
CA LEU A 52 3.94 -15.09 19.94
C LEU A 52 2.48 -14.87 20.38
N LYS A 53 2.13 -15.32 21.59
CA LYS A 53 0.77 -15.17 22.18
C LYS A 53 0.32 -13.70 22.30
N HIS A 54 1.26 -12.75 22.37
CA HIS A 54 0.95 -11.33 22.57
C HIS A 54 0.60 -10.58 21.27
N ALA A 55 1.22 -10.94 20.14
CA ALA A 55 0.88 -10.35 18.84
C ALA A 55 -0.51 -10.81 18.37
N ASP A 56 -0.80 -12.10 18.58
CA ASP A 56 -2.10 -12.73 18.32
C ASP A 56 -3.24 -12.02 19.07
N PHE A 57 -3.01 -11.67 20.34
CA PHE A 57 -3.97 -10.89 21.14
C PHE A 57 -4.24 -9.49 20.57
N ILE A 58 -3.20 -8.76 20.12
CA ILE A 58 -3.35 -7.39 19.61
C ILE A 58 -4.04 -7.36 18.23
N ALA A 59 -3.68 -8.27 17.33
CA ALA A 59 -4.30 -8.38 16.01
C ALA A 59 -5.76 -8.87 16.09
N THR A 60 -6.03 -9.88 16.92
CA THR A 60 -7.39 -10.38 17.15
C THR A 60 -8.26 -9.31 17.81
N LYS A 61 -7.73 -8.54 18.77
CA LYS A 61 -8.43 -7.39 19.35
C LYS A 61 -8.69 -6.28 18.35
N LYS A 62 -7.81 -6.03 17.39
CA LYS A 62 -8.06 -5.06 16.31
C LYS A 62 -9.26 -5.47 15.45
N PHE A 63 -9.38 -6.76 15.11
CA PHE A 63 -10.55 -7.28 14.40
C PHE A 63 -11.81 -7.32 15.27
N GLU A 64 -11.70 -7.75 16.53
CA GLU A 64 -12.82 -7.78 17.48
C GLU A 64 -13.33 -6.39 17.84
N ILE A 65 -12.49 -5.37 17.98
CA ILE A 65 -12.92 -4.01 18.33
C ILE A 65 -13.66 -3.36 17.16
N VAL A 66 -13.16 -3.56 15.93
CA VAL A 66 -13.83 -2.99 14.76
C VAL A 66 -15.11 -3.77 14.42
N SER A 67 -15.14 -5.10 14.61
CA SER A 67 -16.37 -5.87 14.47
C SER A 67 -17.36 -5.63 15.62
N SER A 68 -16.92 -5.54 16.87
CA SER A 68 -17.78 -5.27 18.04
C SER A 68 -18.35 -3.86 18.06
N ALA A 69 -17.66 -2.87 17.49
CA ALA A 69 -18.22 -1.53 17.31
C ALA A 69 -19.45 -1.53 16.37
N VAL A 70 -19.49 -2.44 15.40
CA VAL A 70 -20.64 -2.61 14.50
C VAL A 70 -21.67 -3.59 15.09
N VAL A 71 -21.22 -4.67 15.74
CA VAL A 71 -22.06 -5.71 16.35
C VAL A 71 -22.77 -5.24 17.62
N SER A 72 -22.18 -4.31 18.38
CA SER A 72 -22.83 -3.76 19.60
C SER A 72 -24.07 -2.91 19.30
N GLN A 73 -24.28 -2.49 18.05
CA GLN A 73 -25.48 -1.78 17.61
C GLN A 73 -26.54 -2.70 16.96
N THR A 74 -26.16 -3.91 16.55
CA THR A 74 -27.04 -4.85 15.85
C THR A 74 -26.86 -6.24 16.46
N GLY A 75 -27.69 -6.60 17.44
CA GLY A 75 -27.60 -7.85 18.21
C GLY A 75 -27.83 -9.13 17.40
N SER A 76 -26.98 -9.42 16.42
CA SER A 76 -27.06 -10.57 15.53
C SER A 76 -25.67 -11.14 15.27
N GLU A 77 -25.57 -12.46 15.05
CA GLU A 77 -24.39 -13.13 14.52
C GLU A 77 -23.82 -12.31 13.34
N VAL A 78 -22.51 -12.04 13.34
CA VAL A 78 -21.91 -11.02 12.47
C VAL A 78 -22.22 -11.31 11.00
N SER A 79 -23.05 -10.46 10.38
CA SER A 79 -23.44 -10.66 8.99
C SER A 79 -22.24 -10.45 8.03
N TYR A 80 -22.20 -11.21 6.94
CA TYR A 80 -21.18 -11.08 5.89
C TYR A 80 -21.02 -9.62 5.42
N LEU A 81 -22.14 -8.91 5.23
CA LEU A 81 -22.14 -7.51 4.82
C LEU A 81 -21.47 -6.61 5.85
N SER A 82 -21.67 -6.84 7.15
CA SER A 82 -21.01 -6.10 8.22
C SER A 82 -19.49 -6.28 8.18
N LEU A 83 -19.01 -7.52 7.97
CA LEU A 83 -17.58 -7.82 7.85
C LEU A 83 -16.97 -7.12 6.64
N ALA A 84 -17.60 -7.26 5.47
CA ALA A 84 -17.15 -6.65 4.24
C ALA A 84 -17.11 -5.11 4.36
N LEU A 85 -18.19 -4.47 4.81
CA LEU A 85 -18.24 -3.00 4.96
C LEU A 85 -17.18 -2.48 5.93
N THR A 86 -16.97 -3.19 7.04
CA THR A 86 -15.96 -2.83 8.03
C THR A 86 -14.56 -2.85 7.42
N TYR A 87 -14.23 -3.92 6.70
CA TYR A 87 -12.96 -4.01 5.98
C TYR A 87 -12.83 -2.88 4.96
N ILE A 88 -13.88 -2.62 4.17
CA ILE A 88 -13.87 -1.59 3.13
C ILE A 88 -13.59 -0.22 3.72
N VAL A 89 -14.34 0.18 4.75
CA VAL A 89 -14.19 1.49 5.38
C VAL A 89 -12.80 1.63 6.01
N ASN A 90 -12.35 0.62 6.76
CA ASN A 90 -11.06 0.68 7.45
C ASN A 90 -9.89 0.77 6.46
N ASN A 91 -9.89 -0.07 5.42
CA ASN A 91 -8.81 -0.05 4.42
C ASN A 91 -8.86 1.17 3.50
N PHE A 92 -10.05 1.69 3.20
CA PHE A 92 -10.18 2.95 2.48
C PHE A 92 -9.65 4.12 3.31
N LEU A 93 -10.02 4.21 4.59
CA LEU A 93 -9.50 5.26 5.49
C LEU A 93 -7.99 5.16 5.69
N ALA A 94 -7.43 3.95 5.77
CA ALA A 94 -5.99 3.74 5.79
C ALA A 94 -5.34 4.27 4.50
N CYS A 95 -5.88 3.93 3.33
CA CYS A 95 -5.40 4.46 2.05
C CYS A 95 -5.52 5.99 1.98
N PHE A 96 -6.64 6.56 2.42
CA PHE A 96 -6.82 8.01 2.46
C PHE A 96 -5.77 8.68 3.36
N THR A 97 -5.54 8.11 4.55
CA THR A 97 -4.55 8.58 5.53
C THR A 97 -3.13 8.55 4.96
N ILE A 98 -2.74 7.45 4.32
CA ILE A 98 -1.41 7.31 3.68
C ILE A 98 -1.18 8.43 2.67
N SER A 99 -2.12 8.63 1.74
CA SER A 99 -2.00 9.66 0.70
C SER A 99 -1.95 11.07 1.32
N SER A 100 -2.80 11.33 2.31
CA SER A 100 -2.89 12.63 3.00
C SER A 100 -1.64 12.93 3.82
N ALA A 101 -1.07 11.94 4.51
CA ALA A 101 0.14 12.09 5.30
C ALA A 101 1.34 12.47 4.43
N ILE A 102 1.52 11.79 3.28
CA ILE A 102 2.59 12.13 2.33
C ILE A 102 2.42 13.55 1.78
N VAL A 103 1.20 13.96 1.46
CA VAL A 103 0.90 15.33 1.03
C VAL A 103 1.17 16.34 2.15
N ALA A 104 0.81 16.03 3.39
CA ALA A 104 1.05 16.88 4.55
C ALA A 104 2.54 17.12 4.78
N VAL A 105 3.40 16.10 4.58
CA VAL A 105 4.86 16.27 4.63
C VAL A 105 5.31 17.36 3.66
N ALA A 106 4.84 17.35 2.41
CA ALA A 106 5.20 18.40 1.45
C ALA A 106 4.69 19.79 1.85
N LEU A 107 3.49 19.87 2.45
CA LEU A 107 2.95 21.14 2.95
C LEU A 107 3.75 21.71 4.13
N LEU A 108 4.17 20.85 5.06
CA LEU A 108 5.02 21.24 6.20
C LEU A 108 6.37 21.76 5.71
N TYR A 109 7.07 20.98 4.88
CA TYR A 109 8.38 21.38 4.35
C TYR A 109 8.31 22.60 3.42
N LYS A 110 7.18 22.82 2.73
CA LYS A 110 6.95 24.04 1.94
C LYS A 110 6.96 25.30 2.80
N HIS A 111 6.49 25.23 4.04
CA HIS A 111 6.56 26.36 4.96
C HIS A 111 8.01 26.70 5.34
N ASP A 112 8.84 25.68 5.53
CA ASP A 112 10.20 25.81 6.07
C ASP A 112 11.24 26.15 5.00
N LEU A 113 10.98 25.81 3.73
CA LEU A 113 11.87 26.11 2.59
C LEU A 113 12.01 27.59 2.25
N LYS A 114 11.21 28.47 2.85
CA LYS A 114 11.44 29.91 2.76
C LYS A 114 12.72 30.35 3.50
N LYS A 115 13.37 29.45 4.24
CA LYS A 115 14.48 29.77 5.15
C LYS A 115 15.83 29.21 4.68
N GLU A 116 15.96 27.95 4.24
CA GLU A 116 17.27 27.32 3.93
C GLU A 116 17.22 26.17 2.89
N ASN A 117 18.34 25.93 2.18
CA ASN A 117 18.47 24.85 1.17
C ASN A 117 18.62 23.43 1.78
N GLU A 118 19.15 23.28 3.01
CA GLU A 118 19.30 21.97 3.68
C GLU A 118 17.95 21.26 3.91
N VAL A 119 16.86 22.03 3.89
CA VAL A 119 15.48 21.57 4.08
C VAL A 119 15.04 20.60 2.96
N VAL A 120 15.60 20.70 1.75
CA VAL A 120 15.25 19.83 0.62
C VAL A 120 15.72 18.39 0.84
N ILE A 121 16.94 18.21 1.36
CA ILE A 121 17.50 16.89 1.64
C ILE A 121 16.67 16.23 2.75
N SER A 122 16.33 16.99 3.78
CA SER A 122 15.46 16.54 4.86
C SER A 122 14.07 16.14 4.36
N TYR A 123 13.46 16.92 3.47
CA TYR A 123 12.19 16.57 2.82
C TYR A 123 12.25 15.24 2.08
N ILE A 124 13.28 15.04 1.25
CA ILE A 124 13.47 13.80 0.47
C ILE A 124 13.65 12.61 1.41
N ASN A 125 14.42 12.76 2.48
CA ASN A 125 14.63 11.72 3.48
C ASN A 125 13.33 11.34 4.20
N VAL A 126 12.54 12.33 4.62
CA VAL A 126 11.25 12.06 5.26
C VAL A 126 10.30 11.36 4.29
N LEU A 127 10.21 11.82 3.03
CA LEU A 127 9.43 11.12 2.02
C LEU A 127 9.90 9.68 1.83
N PHE A 128 11.21 9.44 1.79
CA PHE A 128 11.77 8.09 1.65
C PHE A 128 11.40 7.19 2.83
N ILE A 129 11.50 7.71 4.06
CA ILE A 129 11.12 6.97 5.28
C ILE A 129 9.63 6.64 5.26
N PHE A 130 8.76 7.60 4.94
CA PHE A 130 7.32 7.36 4.79
C PHE A 130 7.02 6.32 3.70
N TYR A 131 7.73 6.39 2.57
CA TYR A 131 7.60 5.41 1.49
C TYR A 131 7.96 3.99 1.95
N LEU A 132 9.07 3.82 2.68
CA LEU A 132 9.45 2.53 3.24
C LEU A 132 8.42 2.01 4.25
N ILE A 133 8.01 2.85 5.21
CA ILE A 133 7.01 2.46 6.23
C ILE A 133 5.71 2.02 5.57
N THR A 134 5.26 2.73 4.54
CA THR A 134 3.98 2.45 3.87
C THR A 134 4.02 1.25 2.95
N ILE A 135 5.12 1.01 2.23
CA ILE A 135 5.32 -0.24 1.46
C ILE A 135 5.29 -1.45 2.37
N LEU A 136 5.87 -1.29 3.55
CA LEU A 136 5.95 -2.38 4.49
C LEU A 136 4.70 -2.49 5.38
N ASN A 137 3.85 -1.44 5.48
CA ASN A 137 2.62 -1.37 6.28
C ASN A 137 1.65 -2.57 6.20
N PRO A 138 1.57 -3.34 5.09
CA PRO A 138 0.96 -4.67 5.12
C PRO A 138 1.44 -5.58 6.27
N PHE A 139 2.54 -5.22 6.96
CA PHE A 139 3.02 -5.69 8.27
C PHE A 139 1.91 -6.03 9.29
N THR A 140 0.86 -5.20 9.38
CA THR A 140 -0.01 -5.21 10.57
C THR A 140 -1.22 -6.13 10.48
N GLY A 141 -1.47 -6.75 9.32
CA GLY A 141 -2.63 -7.63 9.10
C GLY A 141 -2.43 -9.06 9.61
N LEU A 142 -1.18 -9.56 9.66
CA LEU A 142 -0.88 -10.98 9.91
C LEU A 142 0.04 -11.26 11.09
N SER A 143 0.45 -10.22 11.81
CA SER A 143 1.17 -10.38 13.08
C SER A 143 0.22 -10.88 14.16
N GLY A 144 -0.13 -12.16 14.10
CA GLY A 144 -1.02 -12.80 15.08
C GLY A 144 -1.48 -14.18 14.65
N ALA A 145 -2.09 -14.28 13.46
CA ALA A 145 -2.69 -15.53 13.02
C ALA A 145 -1.64 -16.65 12.86
N LYS A 146 -1.93 -17.84 13.41
CA LYS A 146 -1.21 -19.09 13.12
C LYS A 146 -1.45 -19.52 11.68
N LEU A 147 -0.81 -18.84 10.73
CA LEU A 147 -0.90 -19.18 9.31
C LEU A 147 0.16 -20.20 8.93
N ARG A 148 -0.27 -21.22 8.19
CA ARG A 148 0.62 -22.12 7.45
C ARG A 148 0.92 -21.50 6.09
N TYR A 149 1.99 -21.96 5.44
CA TYR A 149 2.34 -21.52 4.08
C TYR A 149 1.18 -21.63 3.09
N LEU A 150 0.38 -22.71 3.17
CA LEU A 150 -0.79 -22.90 2.29
C LEU A 150 -1.89 -21.88 2.54
N ASP A 151 -1.97 -21.29 3.74
CA ASP A 151 -2.99 -20.29 4.05
C ASP A 151 -2.73 -18.95 3.33
N LEU A 152 -1.52 -18.74 2.78
CA LEU A 152 -1.21 -17.60 1.91
C LEU A 152 -2.03 -17.60 0.62
N LEU A 153 -2.52 -18.77 0.17
CA LEU A 153 -3.38 -18.86 -1.01
C LEU A 153 -4.70 -18.10 -0.81
N ALA A 154 -5.20 -18.06 0.42
CA ALA A 154 -6.41 -17.31 0.76
C ALA A 154 -6.20 -15.80 0.65
N VAL A 155 -4.96 -15.31 0.64
CA VAL A 155 -4.68 -13.87 0.53
C VAL A 155 -4.56 -13.41 -0.92
N ILE A 156 -4.29 -14.32 -1.85
CA ILE A 156 -4.04 -13.95 -3.25
C ILE A 156 -5.24 -13.22 -3.89
N PRO A 157 -6.49 -13.71 -3.80
CA PRO A 157 -7.58 -13.14 -4.59
C PRO A 157 -7.94 -11.71 -4.16
N HIS A 158 -8.21 -11.47 -2.87
CA HIS A 158 -8.42 -10.10 -2.38
C HIS A 158 -7.15 -9.25 -2.37
N GLY A 159 -5.98 -9.85 -2.07
CA GLY A 159 -4.71 -9.15 -1.94
C GLY A 159 -4.26 -8.44 -3.22
N ILE A 160 -4.55 -8.99 -4.41
CA ILE A 160 -4.29 -8.31 -5.69
C ILE A 160 -4.90 -6.89 -5.70
N PHE A 161 -6.15 -6.77 -5.25
CA PHE A 161 -6.87 -5.49 -5.24
C PHE A 161 -6.44 -4.61 -4.06
N GLU A 162 -6.24 -5.20 -2.87
CA GLU A 162 -5.78 -4.47 -1.69
C GLU A 162 -4.40 -3.83 -1.91
N PHE A 163 -3.42 -4.60 -2.40
CA PHE A 163 -2.09 -4.07 -2.68
C PHE A 163 -2.10 -3.03 -3.80
N ALA A 164 -2.99 -3.19 -4.79
CA ALA A 164 -3.17 -2.17 -5.82
C ALA A 164 -3.72 -0.86 -5.22
N ALA A 165 -4.70 -0.93 -4.32
CA ALA A 165 -5.24 0.25 -3.64
C ALA A 165 -4.19 0.97 -2.78
N VAL A 166 -3.41 0.21 -1.99
CA VAL A 166 -2.33 0.74 -1.15
C VAL A 166 -1.25 1.40 -2.01
N ALA A 167 -0.77 0.72 -3.06
CA ALA A 167 0.24 1.26 -3.96
C ALA A 167 -0.26 2.53 -4.67
N LEU A 168 -1.53 2.55 -5.07
CA LEU A 168 -2.15 3.71 -5.70
C LEU A 168 -2.24 4.90 -4.72
N SER A 169 -2.58 4.65 -3.45
CA SER A 169 -2.57 5.67 -2.40
C SER A 169 -1.18 6.28 -2.17
N ILE A 170 -0.15 5.45 -2.07
CA ILE A 170 1.24 5.91 -1.89
C ILE A 170 1.65 6.78 -3.09
N CYS A 171 1.41 6.29 -4.32
CA CYS A 171 1.76 7.02 -5.54
C CYS A 171 0.96 8.31 -5.70
N LEU A 172 -0.31 8.31 -5.31
CA LEU A 172 -1.16 9.50 -5.28
C LEU A 172 -0.57 10.54 -4.32
N GLY A 173 -0.24 10.14 -3.09
CA GLY A 173 0.41 11.01 -2.12
C GLY A 173 1.71 11.62 -2.65
N ILE A 174 2.61 10.79 -3.19
CA ILE A 174 3.88 11.22 -3.79
C ILE A 174 3.66 12.17 -4.97
N HIS A 175 2.71 11.87 -5.85
CA HIS A 175 2.43 12.70 -7.02
C HIS A 175 2.03 14.13 -6.62
N TYR A 176 1.17 14.27 -5.61
CA TYR A 176 0.74 15.58 -5.13
C TYR A 176 1.80 16.27 -4.26
N ALA A 177 2.56 15.51 -3.46
CA ALA A 177 3.73 16.04 -2.76
C ALA A 177 4.73 16.69 -3.73
N LEU A 178 5.04 16.03 -4.85
CA LEU A 178 5.94 16.57 -5.87
C LEU A 178 5.34 17.73 -6.68
N LYS A 179 4.01 17.86 -6.77
CA LYS A 179 3.37 19.07 -7.32
C LYS A 179 3.47 20.25 -6.37
N ILE A 180 3.31 20.02 -5.07
CA ILE A 180 3.41 21.06 -4.03
C ILE A 180 4.85 21.53 -3.90
N LEU A 181 5.79 20.59 -3.88
CA LEU A 181 7.20 20.85 -3.72
C LEU A 181 8.02 20.02 -4.72
N PRO A 182 8.26 20.57 -5.92
CA PRO A 182 9.00 19.88 -6.97
C PRO A 182 10.47 19.68 -6.58
N VAL A 183 10.97 18.48 -6.82
CA VAL A 183 12.39 18.15 -6.68
C VAL A 183 13.01 18.13 -8.07
N SER A 184 13.93 19.05 -8.37
CA SER A 184 14.74 18.99 -9.58
C SER A 184 16.12 18.41 -9.24
N ILE A 185 16.52 17.37 -9.97
CA ILE A 185 17.79 16.66 -9.75
C ILE A 185 18.75 17.14 -10.84
N THR A 186 19.86 17.77 -10.44
CA THR A 186 21.00 17.98 -11.32
C THR A 186 22.05 16.95 -10.92
N LEU A 187 22.31 15.97 -11.79
CA LEU A 187 23.44 15.07 -11.60
C LEU A 187 24.66 15.77 -12.19
N ASN A 188 25.48 16.41 -11.34
CA ASN A 188 26.82 16.79 -11.75
C ASN A 188 27.68 15.52 -11.78
N LEU A 189 27.79 14.94 -12.96
CA LEU A 189 28.90 14.05 -13.27
C LEU A 189 30.08 14.99 -13.52
N ASP A 190 30.85 15.30 -12.48
CA ASP A 190 32.11 16.03 -12.65
C ASP A 190 33.04 15.18 -13.50
N SER A 191 33.00 15.39 -14.83
CA SER A 191 34.01 14.95 -15.78
C SER A 191 35.06 16.04 -15.92
N ASN A 192 35.61 16.52 -14.80
CA ASN A 192 36.90 17.18 -14.85
C ASN A 192 37.94 16.12 -14.48
N SER A 193 38.44 15.49 -15.54
CA SER A 193 39.73 14.83 -15.56
C SER A 193 40.77 15.81 -15.06
N ASP A 194 41.24 15.62 -13.84
CA ASP A 194 42.67 15.72 -13.54
C ASP A 194 42.97 14.98 -12.22
N SER A 195 43.78 13.94 -12.37
CA SER A 195 44.55 13.21 -11.34
C SER A 195 43.81 12.50 -10.19
N ASP A 196 43.91 11.18 -10.28
CA ASP A 196 44.11 10.19 -9.21
C ASP A 196 43.03 9.90 -8.14
N SER A 197 42.76 8.59 -8.06
CA SER A 197 41.96 7.81 -7.11
C SER A 197 40.47 7.65 -7.42
N ASN A 198 40.11 6.39 -7.70
CA ASN A 198 38.76 5.84 -7.82
C ASN A 198 37.82 6.33 -6.70
N SER A 199 37.05 7.37 -6.96
CA SER A 199 35.70 7.51 -6.40
C SER A 199 34.86 8.40 -7.31
N GLU A 200 33.98 7.79 -8.11
CA GLU A 200 32.82 8.49 -8.68
C GLU A 200 31.98 9.02 -7.52
N LYS A 201 32.28 10.23 -7.04
CA LYS A 201 31.40 10.97 -6.13
C LYS A 201 30.24 11.48 -6.96
N ASN A 202 29.15 10.71 -6.99
CA ASN A 202 27.85 11.23 -7.39
C ASN A 202 27.42 12.32 -6.38
N ILE A 203 27.73 13.58 -6.67
CA ILE A 203 27.23 14.72 -5.92
C ILE A 203 25.83 15.00 -6.44
N ILE A 204 24.82 14.76 -5.60
CA ILE A 204 23.43 15.04 -5.93
C ILE A 204 23.16 16.48 -5.51
N ASP A 205 23.01 17.37 -6.49
CA ASP A 205 22.67 18.76 -6.23
C ASP A 205 21.17 18.99 -6.43
N TYR A 206 20.53 19.50 -5.39
CA TYR A 206 19.07 19.64 -5.32
C TYR A 206 18.70 21.10 -5.51
N ASN A 207 18.17 21.44 -6.68
CA ASN A 207 17.65 22.78 -6.93
C ASN A 207 16.14 22.82 -6.62
N THR A 208 15.72 23.82 -5.85
CA THR A 208 14.31 24.16 -5.67
C THR A 208 13.83 24.99 -6.86
N VAL A 209 12.68 24.62 -7.42
CA VAL A 209 12.01 25.45 -8.43
C VAL A 209 11.54 26.72 -7.74
N LYS A 210 12.06 27.89 -8.15
CA LYS A 210 11.78 29.22 -7.56
C LYS A 210 10.30 29.61 -7.54
N SER A 211 9.46 28.97 -8.35
CA SER A 211 8.01 29.20 -8.36
C SER A 211 7.25 27.92 -8.08
N ILE A 212 6.46 27.94 -7.01
CA ILE A 212 5.58 26.82 -6.65
C ILE A 212 4.38 26.85 -7.61
N PRO A 213 4.17 25.81 -8.42
CA PRO A 213 3.04 25.79 -9.34
C PRO A 213 1.72 25.75 -8.55
N LYS A 214 0.74 26.57 -8.96
CA LYS A 214 -0.63 26.49 -8.43
C LYS A 214 -1.32 25.25 -8.99
N LEU A 215 -1.95 24.47 -8.12
CA LEU A 215 -2.83 23.36 -8.50
C LEU A 215 -4.00 23.88 -9.34
N LYS A 216 -4.30 23.19 -10.43
CA LYS A 216 -5.43 23.51 -11.33
C LYS A 216 -6.64 22.65 -10.96
N LEU A 217 -7.85 23.06 -11.35
CA LEU A 217 -9.09 22.28 -11.15
C LEU A 217 -8.95 20.82 -11.64
N ARG A 218 -8.30 20.62 -12.79
CA ARG A 218 -8.01 19.30 -13.35
C ARG A 218 -7.23 18.40 -12.39
N ASP A 219 -6.32 18.97 -11.59
CA ASP A 219 -5.58 18.20 -10.59
C ASP A 219 -6.53 17.71 -9.50
N TYR A 220 -7.37 18.57 -8.94
CA TYR A 220 -8.38 18.14 -7.95
C TYR A 220 -9.31 17.05 -8.47
N LEU A 221 -9.77 17.16 -9.72
CA LEU A 221 -10.58 16.12 -10.37
C LEU A 221 -9.81 14.81 -10.54
N ASN A 222 -8.55 14.86 -10.95
CA ASN A 222 -7.70 13.67 -11.05
C ASN A 222 -7.47 13.03 -9.68
N TYR A 223 -7.27 13.83 -8.63
CA TYR A 223 -7.11 13.32 -7.26
C TYR A 223 -8.38 12.58 -6.81
N LEU A 224 -9.54 13.20 -7.00
CA LEU A 224 -10.83 12.61 -6.66
C LEU A 224 -11.09 11.33 -7.46
N GLY A 225 -10.83 11.32 -8.76
CA GLY A 225 -10.98 10.13 -9.60
C GLY A 225 -10.10 8.97 -9.13
N LEU A 226 -8.87 9.26 -8.71
CA LEU A 226 -7.97 8.23 -8.15
C LEU A 226 -8.42 7.76 -6.76
N LEU A 227 -8.99 8.62 -5.92
CA LEU A 227 -9.61 8.19 -4.65
C LEU A 227 -10.82 7.27 -4.87
N ILE A 228 -11.66 7.57 -5.86
CA ILE A 228 -12.79 6.70 -6.23
C ILE A 228 -12.26 5.34 -6.71
N LEU A 229 -11.20 5.32 -7.52
CA LEU A 229 -10.56 4.08 -7.96
C LEU A 229 -10.01 3.28 -6.77
N ILE A 230 -9.38 3.94 -5.79
CA ILE A 230 -8.93 3.30 -4.54
C ILE A 230 -10.12 2.68 -3.81
N LEU A 231 -11.23 3.41 -3.66
CA LEU A 231 -12.44 2.89 -3.01
C LEU A 231 -12.98 1.66 -3.75
N LEU A 232 -13.01 1.66 -5.08
CA LEU A 232 -13.45 0.52 -5.88
C LEU A 232 -12.55 -0.70 -5.67
N LEU A 233 -11.23 -0.53 -5.70
CA LEU A 233 -10.27 -1.62 -5.46
C LEU A 233 -10.42 -2.20 -4.04
N VAL A 234 -10.52 -1.35 -3.03
CA VAL A 234 -10.76 -1.78 -1.65
C VAL A 234 -12.12 -2.46 -1.50
N SER A 235 -13.14 -2.00 -2.22
CA SER A 235 -14.48 -2.61 -2.21
C SER A 235 -14.45 -4.03 -2.77
N ILE A 236 -13.73 -4.24 -3.87
CA ILE A 236 -13.53 -5.59 -4.43
C ILE A 236 -12.79 -6.45 -3.40
N ALA A 237 -11.68 -5.96 -2.84
CA ALA A 237 -10.92 -6.69 -1.83
C ALA A 237 -11.78 -7.09 -0.62
N GLY A 238 -12.59 -6.17 -0.07
CA GLY A 238 -13.41 -6.42 1.11
C GLY A 238 -14.61 -7.35 0.89
N ILE A 239 -15.10 -7.46 -0.35
CA ILE A 239 -16.09 -8.47 -0.72
C ILE A 239 -15.41 -9.84 -0.85
N LEU A 240 -14.21 -9.90 -1.44
CA LEU A 240 -13.49 -11.15 -1.67
C LEU A 240 -12.91 -11.74 -0.38
N GLU A 241 -12.42 -10.91 0.54
CA GLU A 241 -11.70 -11.39 1.72
C GLU A 241 -12.53 -12.38 2.59
N PRO A 242 -13.79 -12.11 2.96
CA PRO A 242 -14.56 -13.09 3.73
C PRO A 242 -14.86 -14.37 2.94
N ILE A 243 -14.97 -14.29 1.60
CA ILE A 243 -15.13 -15.46 0.73
C ILE A 243 -13.85 -16.30 0.77
N ASP A 244 -12.69 -15.67 0.64
CA ASP A 244 -11.40 -16.34 0.66
C ASP A 244 -11.18 -17.11 1.97
N TRP A 245 -11.47 -16.47 3.11
CA TRP A 245 -11.36 -17.14 4.40
C TRP A 245 -12.39 -18.25 4.57
N ALA A 246 -13.61 -18.09 4.05
CA ALA A 246 -14.63 -19.13 4.07
C ALA A 246 -14.19 -20.36 3.26
N LEU A 247 -13.65 -20.16 2.05
CA LEU A 247 -13.12 -21.24 1.20
C LEU A 247 -11.95 -21.96 1.87
N ARG A 248 -11.02 -21.22 2.48
CA ARG A 248 -9.92 -21.80 3.25
C ARG A 248 -10.44 -22.68 4.39
N ASN A 249 -11.35 -22.16 5.19
CA ASN A 249 -11.90 -22.90 6.34
C ASN A 249 -12.69 -24.12 5.88
N TYR A 250 -13.46 -24.01 4.79
CA TYR A 250 -14.18 -25.13 4.19
C TYR A 250 -13.23 -26.22 3.65
N SER A 251 -12.15 -25.84 2.98
CA SER A 251 -11.11 -26.78 2.51
C SER A 251 -10.50 -27.55 3.67
N ILE A 252 -10.17 -26.87 4.78
CA ILE A 252 -9.60 -27.51 5.97
C ILE A 252 -10.60 -28.47 6.62
N ALA A 253 -11.85 -28.04 6.79
CA ALA A 253 -12.89 -28.84 7.44
C ALA A 253 -13.23 -30.12 6.66
N ASN A 254 -13.13 -30.08 5.33
CA ASN A 254 -13.50 -31.19 4.46
C ASN A 254 -12.30 -31.91 3.83
N ASN A 255 -11.06 -31.58 4.24
CA ASN A 255 -9.83 -32.14 3.70
C ASN A 255 -9.73 -32.08 2.15
N LEU A 256 -10.16 -30.96 1.57
CA LEU A 256 -10.15 -30.72 0.13
C LEU A 256 -8.87 -30.00 -0.32
N ASN A 257 -8.47 -30.20 -1.58
CA ASN A 257 -7.39 -29.42 -2.18
C ASN A 257 -7.80 -27.94 -2.27
N MET A 258 -7.06 -27.07 -1.58
CA MET A 258 -7.36 -25.64 -1.51
C MET A 258 -7.24 -24.94 -2.87
N VAL A 259 -6.27 -25.33 -3.71
CA VAL A 259 -6.07 -24.71 -5.02
C VAL A 259 -7.26 -25.01 -5.93
N ASP A 260 -7.66 -26.28 -6.02
CA ASP A 260 -8.79 -26.70 -6.87
C ASP A 260 -10.09 -26.06 -6.41
N LEU A 261 -10.34 -26.02 -5.09
CA LEU A 261 -11.52 -25.38 -4.50
C LEU A 261 -11.58 -23.88 -4.83
N PHE A 262 -10.47 -23.16 -4.72
CA PHE A 262 -10.42 -21.74 -5.06
C PHE A 262 -10.68 -21.52 -6.55
N ILE A 263 -10.01 -22.28 -7.43
CA ILE A 263 -10.21 -22.17 -8.89
C ILE A 263 -11.67 -22.42 -9.25
N GLU A 264 -12.27 -23.48 -8.74
CA GLU A 264 -13.65 -23.84 -9.03
C GLU A 264 -14.64 -22.81 -8.49
N SER A 265 -14.43 -22.35 -7.25
CA SER A 265 -15.31 -21.35 -6.62
C SER A 265 -15.27 -20.02 -7.36
N TYR A 266 -14.08 -19.52 -7.69
CA TYR A 266 -13.93 -18.27 -8.44
C TYR A 266 -14.44 -18.38 -9.88
N LYS A 267 -14.23 -19.52 -10.53
CA LYS A 267 -14.86 -19.81 -11.83
C LYS A 267 -16.38 -19.71 -11.71
N ASN A 268 -16.97 -20.32 -10.69
CA ASN A 268 -18.42 -20.30 -10.52
C ASN A 268 -18.96 -18.89 -10.18
N ILE A 269 -18.24 -18.11 -9.38
CA ILE A 269 -18.58 -16.71 -9.09
C ILE A 269 -18.61 -15.89 -10.39
N ILE A 270 -17.57 -16.02 -11.22
CA ILE A 270 -17.41 -15.24 -12.46
C ILE A 270 -18.43 -15.65 -13.53
N TYR A 271 -18.63 -16.95 -13.75
CA TYR A 271 -19.42 -17.44 -14.88
C TYR A 271 -20.90 -17.61 -14.58
N TYR A 272 -21.29 -17.79 -13.31
CA TYR A 272 -22.68 -18.06 -12.96
C TYR A 272 -23.27 -16.99 -12.04
N ILE A 273 -22.57 -16.59 -10.99
CA ILE A 273 -23.15 -15.69 -9.98
C ILE A 273 -23.24 -14.26 -10.51
N ILE A 274 -22.12 -13.68 -10.98
CA ILE A 274 -22.10 -12.30 -11.47
C ILE A 274 -23.08 -12.08 -12.63
N PRO A 275 -23.12 -12.92 -13.68
CA PRO A 275 -24.06 -12.73 -14.78
C PRO A 275 -25.52 -12.83 -14.34
N ASN A 276 -25.86 -13.75 -13.43
CA ASN A 276 -27.22 -13.87 -12.93
C ASN A 276 -27.65 -12.65 -12.11
N ILE A 277 -26.78 -12.14 -11.25
CA ILE A 277 -27.04 -10.89 -10.50
C ILE A 277 -27.22 -9.71 -11.45
N LEU A 278 -26.36 -9.60 -12.47
CA LEU A 278 -26.45 -8.52 -13.44
C LEU A 278 -27.74 -8.60 -14.25
N ASN A 279 -28.14 -9.79 -14.70
CA ASN A 279 -29.38 -10.00 -15.43
C ASN A 279 -30.61 -9.68 -14.57
N ASP A 280 -30.61 -10.05 -13.28
CA ASP A 280 -31.69 -9.71 -12.35
C ASP A 280 -31.76 -8.21 -12.04
N LEU A 281 -30.61 -7.52 -11.99
CA LEU A 281 -30.58 -6.06 -11.84
C LEU A 281 -31.08 -5.37 -13.10
N LEU A 282 -30.65 -5.81 -14.28
CA LEU A 282 -31.03 -5.22 -15.56
C LEU A 282 -32.50 -5.46 -15.89
N SER A 283 -33.10 -6.57 -15.45
CA SER A 283 -34.53 -6.83 -15.65
C SER A 283 -35.45 -5.92 -14.83
N LYS A 284 -34.90 -5.22 -13.83
CA LYS A 284 -35.60 -4.27 -12.96
C LYS A 284 -35.57 -2.82 -13.48
N PHE A 285 -34.87 -2.54 -14.57
CA PHE A 285 -34.79 -1.23 -15.24
C PHE A 285 -35.40 -1.30 -16.64
#